data_AF-A0A849TEC7-F1
#
_entry.id   AF-A0A849TEC7-F1
#
_cell.length_a   1.000
_cell.length_b   1.000
_cell.length_c   1.000
_cell.angle_alpha   90.00
_cell.angle_beta   90.00
_cell.angle_gamma   90.00
#
_symmetry.space_group_name_H-M   'P 1'
#
loop_
_entity.id
_entity.type
_entity.pdbx_description
1 polymer ?
#
loop_
_entity_poly.entity_id
_entity_poly.type
_entity_poly.pdbx_seq_one_letter_code
_entity_poly.pdbx_strand_id
1 'polypeptide(L)'
;MEKYNSLKGKGKIYFGDATHPLHNTILSAGWIRKGEEKEVFTNSGRNRVNVFGAISIDDLDIVTHSYDTINQISVCNFLKALRERNPNGEKIYFILDRGPSNKALSVRELAKN
;
A
#
# COMPACT_ATOMS: atom_id res chain seq x y z
N MET A 1 20.03 5.18 2.27
CA MET A 1 20.02 6.51 1.63
C MET A 1 20.85 6.51 0.33
N GLU A 2 22.08 5.98 0.33
CA GLU A 2 22.94 5.87 -0.86
C GLU A 2 22.27 5.24 -2.08
N LYS A 3 21.58 4.11 -1.89
CA LYS A 3 20.89 3.40 -2.98
C LYS A 3 19.71 4.18 -3.57
N TYR A 4 19.06 5.06 -2.78
CA TYR A 4 18.01 5.94 -3.31
C TYR A 4 18.63 7.10 -4.10
N ASN A 5 19.68 7.72 -3.55
CA ASN A 5 20.40 8.79 -4.22
C ASN A 5 20.98 8.34 -5.56
N SER A 6 21.39 7.08 -5.70
CA SER A 6 21.89 6.55 -6.97
C SER A 6 20.81 6.30 -8.04
N LEU A 7 19.53 6.35 -7.66
CA LEU A 7 18.39 6.21 -8.57
C LEU A 7 17.84 7.56 -9.05
N LYS A 8 18.08 8.64 -8.30
CA LYS A 8 17.63 9.99 -8.68
C LYS A 8 18.10 10.35 -10.10
N GLY A 9 17.18 10.90 -10.89
CA GLY A 9 17.45 11.32 -12.27
C GLY A 9 17.60 10.19 -13.29
N LYS A 10 17.40 8.91 -12.92
CA LYS A 10 17.46 7.76 -13.84
C LYS A 10 16.08 7.25 -14.27
N GLY A 11 15.02 7.82 -13.73
CA GLY A 11 13.65 7.39 -13.91
C GLY A 11 12.77 7.82 -12.73
N LYS A 12 11.47 7.56 -12.84
CA LYS A 12 10.50 7.90 -11.80
C LYS A 12 10.57 6.92 -10.65
N ILE A 13 10.70 7.44 -9.42
CA ILE A 13 10.79 6.63 -8.21
C ILE A 13 9.45 6.65 -7.50
N TYR A 14 8.91 5.47 -7.19
CA TYR A 14 7.73 5.30 -6.34
C TYR A 14 8.09 4.54 -5.07
N PHE A 15 7.53 4.96 -3.95
CA PHE A 15 7.52 4.21 -2.69
C PHE A 15 6.13 3.62 -2.51
N GLY A 16 6.06 2.30 -2.39
CA GLY A 16 4.81 1.58 -2.23
C GLY A 16 4.67 0.91 -0.87
N ASP A 17 3.43 0.81 -0.43
CA ASP A 17 3.06 0.02 0.74
C ASP A 17 1.61 -0.48 0.63
N ALA A 18 1.32 -1.54 1.37
CA ALA A 18 -0.04 -2.06 1.51
C ALA A 18 -0.54 -1.83 2.93
N THR A 19 -1.73 -1.26 3.05
CA THR A 19 -2.37 -1.01 4.35
C THR A 19 -3.70 -1.75 4.45
N HIS A 20 -4.04 -2.13 5.69
CA HIS A 20 -5.26 -2.86 6.02
C HIS A 20 -6.15 -2.07 6.99
N PRO A 21 -6.78 -0.94 6.56
CA PRO A 21 -7.70 -0.21 7.42
C PRO A 21 -8.83 -1.10 7.94
N LEU A 22 -9.05 -1.01 9.24
CA LEU A 22 -10.14 -1.69 9.92
C LEU A 22 -11.26 -0.70 10.20
N HIS A 23 -12.49 -1.09 9.88
CA HIS A 23 -13.68 -0.36 10.29
C HIS A 23 -14.08 -0.78 11.71
N ASN A 24 -13.16 -0.63 12.67
CA ASN A 24 -13.40 -0.98 14.07
C ASN A 24 -13.33 0.27 14.94
N THR A 25 -14.24 0.34 15.92
CA THR A 25 -14.23 1.36 16.96
C THR A 25 -12.93 1.25 17.76
N ILE A 26 -12.14 2.31 17.77
CA ILE A 26 -10.97 2.45 18.65
C ILE A 26 -11.36 3.43 19.76
N LEU A 27 -11.35 2.97 21.00
CA LEU A 27 -11.62 3.82 22.16
C LEU A 27 -10.43 4.74 22.43
N SER A 28 -10.71 6.05 22.49
CA SER A 28 -9.71 7.07 22.82
C SER A 28 -9.98 7.69 24.19
N ALA A 29 -11.19 8.22 24.41
CA ALA A 29 -11.62 8.78 25.69
C ALA A 29 -13.14 8.63 25.85
N GLY A 30 -13.62 8.63 27.09
CA GLY A 30 -15.05 8.55 27.40
C GLY A 30 -15.37 9.19 28.75
N TRP A 31 -16.55 9.80 28.84
CA TRP A 31 -17.11 10.31 30.09
C TRP A 31 -18.17 9.33 30.58
N ILE A 32 -17.76 8.36 31.38
CA ILE A 32 -18.65 7.35 31.95
C ILE A 32 -18.99 7.74 33.39
N ARG A 33 -20.28 7.68 33.72
CA ARG A 33 -20.76 8.01 35.06
C ARG A 33 -20.16 7.05 36.09
N LYS A 34 -19.71 7.60 37.23
CA LYS A 34 -19.11 6.78 38.30
C LYS A 34 -20.11 5.73 38.79
N GLY A 35 -19.66 4.47 38.80
CA GLY A 35 -20.48 3.32 39.20
C GLY A 35 -21.34 2.73 38.07
N GLU A 36 -21.24 3.24 36.85
CA GLU A 36 -21.92 2.68 35.68
C GLU A 36 -20.91 2.05 34.71
N GLU A 37 -21.26 0.88 34.18
CA GLU A 37 -20.56 0.27 33.06
C GLU A 37 -21.24 0.69 31.75
N LYS A 38 -20.44 0.97 30.72
CA LYS A 38 -20.95 1.30 29.39
C LYS A 38 -20.35 0.37 28.35
N GLU A 39 -21.21 -0.37 27.69
CA GLU A 39 -20.83 -1.19 26.56
C GLU A 39 -20.54 -0.33 25.33
N VAL A 40 -19.47 -0.70 24.63
CA VAL A 40 -19.10 -0.10 23.35
C VAL A 40 -19.22 -1.19 22.32
N PHE A 41 -20.22 -1.04 21.44
CA PHE A 41 -20.40 -1.99 20.35
C PHE A 41 -19.21 -1.92 19.39
N THR A 42 -18.60 -3.07 19.16
CA THR A 42 -17.61 -3.27 18.11
C THR A 42 -18.27 -4.01 16.96
N ASN A 43 -17.84 -3.72 15.74
CA ASN A 43 -18.33 -4.45 14.58
C ASN A 43 -17.90 -5.91 14.68
N SER A 44 -18.85 -6.84 14.60
CA SER A 44 -18.57 -8.27 14.54
C SER A 44 -18.11 -8.63 13.12
N GLY A 45 -16.81 -8.82 12.93
CA GLY A 45 -16.26 -9.28 11.64
C GLY A 45 -14.79 -8.88 11.43
N ARG A 46 -14.18 -9.43 10.38
CA ARG A 46 -12.86 -9.00 9.86
C ARG A 46 -13.00 -8.38 8.47
N ASN A 47 -14.06 -7.60 8.25
CA ASN A 47 -14.18 -6.81 7.02
C ASN A 47 -13.15 -5.69 7.09
N ARG A 48 -12.00 -5.94 6.47
CA ARG A 48 -10.91 -5.00 6.28
C ARG A 48 -10.97 -4.48 4.85
N VAL A 49 -10.70 -3.20 4.69
CA VAL A 49 -10.33 -2.67 3.37
C VAL A 49 -8.86 -2.97 3.19
N ASN A 50 -8.44 -3.49 2.03
CA ASN A 50 -7.02 -3.61 1.73
C ASN A 50 -6.69 -2.64 0.59
N VAL A 51 -5.78 -1.71 0.86
CA VAL A 51 -5.35 -0.70 -0.10
C VAL A 51 -3.88 -0.91 -0.37
N PHE A 52 -3.51 -1.03 -1.64
CA PHE A 52 -2.13 -0.88 -2.08
C PHE A 52 -1.95 0.53 -2.61
N GLY A 53 -0.99 1.26 -2.06
CA GLY A 53 -0.66 2.62 -2.48
C GLY A 53 0.79 2.75 -2.93
N ALA A 54 1.03 3.71 -3.80
CA ALA A 54 2.37 4.17 -4.15
C ALA A 54 2.38 5.68 -4.36
N ILE A 55 3.45 6.33 -3.90
CA ILE A 55 3.68 7.75 -4.07
C ILE A 55 5.05 7.99 -4.72
N SER A 56 5.09 8.86 -5.72
CA SER A 56 6.34 9.43 -6.21
C SER A 56 6.63 10.72 -5.48
N ILE A 57 7.83 10.84 -4.90
CA ILE A 57 8.14 11.98 -4.03
C ILE A 57 8.53 13.23 -4.82
N ASP A 58 8.92 13.06 -6.08
CA ASP A 58 9.45 14.15 -6.91
C ASP A 58 8.31 15.00 -7.49
N ASP A 59 7.18 14.38 -7.85
CA ASP A 59 6.00 15.06 -8.41
C ASP A 59 4.72 14.88 -7.59
N LEU A 60 4.79 14.17 -6.45
CA LEU A 60 3.67 13.84 -5.57
C LEU A 60 2.55 13.06 -6.27
N ASP A 61 2.85 12.37 -7.37
CA ASP A 61 1.88 11.49 -8.03
C ASP A 61 1.58 10.26 -7.17
N ILE A 62 0.29 10.00 -6.96
CA ILE A 62 -0.22 8.93 -6.09
C ILE A 62 -1.04 7.96 -6.93
N VAL A 63 -0.76 6.67 -6.77
CA VAL A 63 -1.52 5.55 -7.34
C VAL A 63 -2.02 4.68 -6.20
N THR A 64 -3.32 4.38 -6.18
CA THR A 64 -3.93 3.54 -5.15
C THR A 64 -4.95 2.58 -5.76
N HIS A 65 -4.97 1.34 -5.30
CA HIS A 65 -6.01 0.37 -5.63
C HIS A 65 -6.45 -0.40 -4.39
N SER A 66 -7.74 -0.68 -4.32
CA SER A 66 -8.30 -1.59 -3.32
C SER A 66 -8.36 -3.01 -3.87
N TYR A 67 -8.08 -3.98 -3.00
CA TYR A 67 -8.14 -5.41 -3.32
C TYR A 67 -8.83 -6.18 -2.20
N ASP A 68 -9.44 -7.32 -2.52
CA ASP A 68 -10.01 -8.23 -1.52
C ASP A 68 -8.94 -8.83 -0.61
N THR A 69 -7.72 -9.01 -1.13
CA THR A 69 -6.55 -9.47 -0.39
C THR A 69 -5.29 -8.97 -1.07
N ILE A 70 -4.27 -8.63 -0.27
CA ILE A 70 -2.94 -8.30 -0.77
C ILE A 70 -2.11 -9.58 -0.84
N ASN A 71 -1.93 -10.08 -2.06
CA ASN A 71 -1.09 -11.24 -2.40
C ASN A 71 -0.24 -10.92 -3.64
N GLN A 72 0.53 -11.88 -4.14
CA GLN A 72 1.38 -11.65 -5.31
C GLN A 72 0.61 -11.25 -6.58
N ILE A 73 -0.65 -11.67 -6.73
CA ILE A 73 -1.50 -11.31 -7.87
C ILE A 73 -1.88 -9.83 -7.78
N SER A 74 -2.30 -9.37 -6.60
CA SER A 74 -2.60 -7.95 -6.38
C SER A 74 -1.39 -7.05 -6.64
N VAL A 75 -0.19 -7.47 -6.22
CA VAL A 75 1.06 -6.75 -6.48
C VAL A 75 1.35 -6.69 -7.99
N CYS A 76 1.19 -7.81 -8.70
CA CYS A 76 1.34 -7.83 -10.16
C CYS A 76 0.34 -6.90 -10.86
N ASN A 77 -0.91 -6.87 -10.42
CA ASN A 77 -1.92 -5.96 -10.96
C ASN A 77 -1.55 -4.50 -10.68
N PHE A 78 -1.03 -4.21 -9.48
CA PHE A 78 -0.57 -2.89 -9.12
C PHE A 78 0.64 -2.43 -9.97
N LEU A 79 1.58 -3.32 -10.29
CA LEU A 79 2.68 -3.03 -11.22
C LEU A 79 2.17 -2.64 -12.61
N LYS A 80 1.10 -3.28 -13.10
CA LYS A 80 0.47 -2.91 -14.38
C LYS A 80 -0.18 -1.54 -14.30
N ALA A 81 -0.94 -1.26 -13.24
CA ALA A 81 -1.53 0.05 -13.01
C ALA A 81 -0.47 1.17 -12.94
N LEU A 82 0.68 0.91 -12.29
CA LEU A 82 1.81 1.85 -12.28
C LEU A 82 2.36 2.13 -13.68
N ARG A 83 2.44 1.12 -14.55
CA ARG A 83 2.87 1.31 -15.96
C ARG A 83 1.84 2.07 -16.77
N GLU A 84 0.56 1.75 -16.60
CA GLU A 84 -0.55 2.44 -17.27
C GLU A 84 -0.60 3.92 -16.89
N ARG A 85 -0.31 4.26 -15.63
CA ARG A 85 -0.18 5.64 -15.15
C ARG A 85 1.04 6.38 -15.74
N ASN A 86 2.05 5.65 -16.22
CA ASN A 86 3.29 6.19 -16.78
C ASN A 86 3.50 5.70 -18.22
N PRO A 87 2.63 6.10 -19.18
CA PRO A 87 2.61 5.55 -20.53
C PRO A 87 3.84 5.94 -21.38
N ASN A 88 4.58 6.97 -20.97
CA ASN A 88 5.72 7.51 -21.72
C ASN A 88 6.96 6.60 -21.72
N GLY A 89 6.89 5.42 -21.09
CA GLY A 89 7.96 4.44 -21.10
C GLY A 89 9.18 4.84 -20.26
N GLU A 90 9.05 5.83 -19.38
CA GLU A 90 10.09 6.15 -18.42
C GLU A 90 10.32 4.95 -17.49
N LYS A 91 11.59 4.71 -17.17
CA LYS A 91 11.96 3.64 -16.25
C LYS A 91 11.38 3.92 -14.87
N ILE A 92 10.59 2.99 -14.36
CA ILE A 92 9.99 3.08 -13.02
C ILE A 92 10.85 2.32 -12.02
N TYR A 93 11.23 2.98 -10.93
CA TYR A 93 11.86 2.37 -9.76
C TYR A 93 10.84 2.27 -8.64
N PHE A 94 10.29 1.07 -8.45
CA PHE A 94 9.33 0.81 -7.39
C PHE A 94 10.01 0.23 -6.15
N ILE A 95 9.98 0.98 -5.05
CA ILE A 95 10.60 0.62 -3.78
C ILE A 95 9.53 0.07 -2.85
N LEU A 96 9.73 -1.18 -2.42
CA LEU A 96 8.87 -1.92 -1.52
C LEU A 96 9.68 -2.50 -0.36
N ASP A 97 8.97 -2.91 0.68
CA ASP A 97 9.53 -3.73 1.76
C ASP A 97 9.91 -5.15 1.27
N ARG A 98 10.30 -6.02 2.21
CA ARG A 98 10.67 -7.42 1.91
C ARG A 98 9.51 -8.41 2.16
N GLY A 99 8.26 -7.94 2.07
CA GLY A 99 7.07 -8.76 2.22
C GLY A 99 7.07 -9.99 1.28
N PRO A 100 6.53 -11.15 1.69
CA PRO A 100 6.54 -12.36 0.87
C PRO A 100 5.93 -12.17 -0.52
N SER A 101 4.77 -11.50 -0.60
CA SER A 101 4.10 -11.22 -1.87
C SER A 101 4.93 -10.32 -2.79
N ASN A 102 5.63 -9.32 -2.24
CA ASN A 102 6.49 -8.41 -2.99
C ASN A 102 7.73 -9.12 -3.59
N LYS A 103 8.17 -10.21 -2.96
CA LYS A 103 9.33 -11.01 -3.41
C LYS A 103 8.96 -12.21 -4.28
N ALA A 104 7.67 -12.46 -4.52
CA ALA A 104 7.21 -13.61 -5.29
C ALA A 104 7.84 -13.61 -6.70
N LEU A 105 8.12 -14.81 -7.23
CA LEU A 105 8.76 -14.95 -8.55
C LEU A 105 7.98 -14.23 -9.65
N SER A 106 6.65 -14.37 -9.67
CA SER A 106 5.77 -13.69 -10.62
C SER A 106 5.91 -12.17 -10.59
N VAL A 107 6.06 -11.58 -9.40
CA VAL A 107 6.25 -10.13 -9.23
C VAL A 107 7.62 -9.70 -9.76
N ARG A 108 8.67 -10.47 -9.43
CA ARG A 108 10.03 -10.17 -9.88
C ARG A 108 10.21 -10.34 -11.38
N GLU A 109 9.57 -11.32 -11.99
CA GLU A 109 9.54 -11.51 -13.43
C GLU A 109 8.79 -10.38 -14.12
N LEU A 110 7.59 -10.06 -13.62
CA LEU A 110 6.82 -8.96 -14.19
C LEU A 110 7.58 -7.64 -14.09
N ALA A 111 8.30 -7.38 -13.00
CA ALA A 111 9.05 -6.13 -12.79
C ALA A 111 10.31 -5.97 -13.67
N LYS A 112 10.80 -7.04 -14.32
CA LYS A 112 11.95 -6.96 -15.25
C LYS A 112 11.56 -6.43 -16.62
N ASN A 113 10.29 -6.58 -17.00
CA ASN A 113 9.73 -6.13 -18.28
C ASN A 113 9.37 -4.64 -18.23
#